data_AF-A0A242NHT6-F1
#
_entry.id   AF-A0A242NHT6-F1
#
_cell.length_a   1.000
_cell.length_b   1.000
_cell.length_c   1.000
_cell.angle_alpha   90.00
_cell.angle_beta   90.00
_cell.angle_gamma   90.00
#
_symmetry.space_group_name_H-M   'P 1'
#
loop_
_entity.id
_entity.type
_entity.pdbx_description
1 polymer ?
#
loop_
_entity_poly.entity_id
_entity_poly.type
_entity_poly.pdbx_seq_one_letter_code
_entity_poly.pdbx_strand_id
1 'polypeptide(L)'
;MKKLIFAVIMLSFCSIATADLPESCKVYFDKLENIYKNVPKDTLSQEVLDVIMQNLENAKQEIITLPEDKQKVACAQGLELLKEIDK
;
A
#
# COMPACT_ATOMS: atom_id res chain seq x y z
N MET A 1 -21.32 43.43 7.32
CA MET A 1 -20.39 42.53 6.60
C MET A 1 -19.14 42.32 7.45
N LYS A 2 -19.03 41.18 8.14
CA LYS A 2 -17.83 40.78 8.91
C LYS A 2 -17.22 39.57 8.21
N LYS A 3 -15.95 39.72 7.85
CA LYS A 3 -15.18 38.84 6.96
C LYS A 3 -14.94 37.50 7.66
N LEU A 4 -15.36 36.40 7.03
CA LEU A 4 -14.98 35.05 7.42
C LEU A 4 -13.65 34.74 6.75
N ILE A 5 -12.56 34.72 7.52
CA ILE A 5 -11.28 34.16 7.09
C ILE A 5 -11.21 32.77 7.72
N PHE A 6 -11.60 31.75 6.97
CA PHE A 6 -11.28 30.36 7.30
C PHE A 6 -9.84 30.10 6.86
N ALA A 7 -8.89 30.35 7.77
CA ALA A 7 -7.52 29.92 7.60
C ALA A 7 -7.41 28.44 8.00
N VAL A 8 -7.56 27.54 7.03
CA VAL A 8 -7.17 26.13 7.20
C VAL A 8 -5.66 26.06 6.97
N ILE A 9 -4.89 26.26 8.03
CA ILE A 9 -3.46 25.98 8.03
C ILE A 9 -3.30 24.51 8.40
N MET A 10 -3.37 23.63 7.39
CA MET A 10 -2.88 22.25 7.50
C MET A 10 -1.44 22.24 6.96
N LEU A 11 -0.51 22.73 7.79
CA LEU A 11 0.91 22.51 7.59
C LEU A 11 1.45 21.70 8.77
N SER A 12 1.43 20.39 8.59
CA SER A 12 2.33 19.47 9.29
C SER A 12 2.62 18.31 8.34
N PHE A 13 3.35 18.61 7.26
CA PHE A 13 4.16 17.58 6.62
C PHE A 13 5.32 17.29 7.58
N CYS A 14 5.07 16.39 8.52
CA CYS A 14 6.15 15.70 9.21
C CYS A 14 7.02 15.07 8.13
N SER A 15 8.31 15.36 8.19
CA SER A 15 9.35 14.79 7.36
C SER A 15 9.05 13.31 7.11
N ILE A 16 8.84 12.93 5.86
CA ILE A 16 8.72 11.53 5.47
C ILE A 16 10.13 10.97 5.62
N ALA A 17 10.48 10.56 6.84
CA ALA A 17 11.49 9.55 7.00
C ALA A 17 10.98 8.37 6.19
N THR A 18 11.67 8.04 5.10
CA THR A 18 11.46 6.77 4.39
C THR A 18 11.91 5.69 5.36
N ALA A 19 11.09 5.39 6.36
CA ALA A 19 11.28 4.23 7.20
C ALA A 19 11.22 3.03 6.26
N ASP A 20 12.33 2.31 6.18
CA ASP A 20 12.34 1.04 5.46
C ASP A 20 11.18 0.19 5.98
N LEU A 21 10.34 -0.30 5.07
CA LEU A 21 9.21 -1.15 5.41
C LEU A 21 9.70 -2.34 6.27
N PRO A 22 8.94 -2.75 7.29
CA PRO A 22 9.19 -3.99 7.98
C PRO A 22 9.27 -5.16 7.01
N GLU A 23 10.09 -6.16 7.35
CA GLU A 23 10.32 -7.33 6.48
C GLU A 23 9.02 -8.03 6.07
N SER A 24 8.04 -8.16 6.97
CA SER A 24 6.74 -8.76 6.64
C SER A 24 6.00 -7.98 5.55
N CYS A 25 6.13 -6.66 5.50
CA CYS A 25 5.55 -5.83 4.46
C CYS A 25 6.27 -5.96 3.13
N LYS A 26 7.61 -6.04 3.15
CA LYS A 26 8.40 -6.29 1.93
C LYS A 26 7.95 -7.61 1.29
N VAL A 27 7.95 -8.69 2.06
CA VAL A 27 7.53 -10.02 1.58
C VAL A 27 6.06 -10.02 1.10
N TYR A 28 5.17 -9.33 1.80
CA TYR A 28 3.75 -9.24 1.41
C TYR A 28 3.56 -8.59 0.05
N PHE A 29 4.11 -7.38 -0.14
CA PHE A 29 3.94 -6.64 -1.38
C PHE A 29 4.68 -7.31 -2.54
N ASP A 30 5.87 -7.88 -2.31
CA ASP A 30 6.61 -8.62 -3.33
C ASP A 30 5.82 -9.84 -3.82
N LYS A 31 5.15 -10.58 -2.91
CA LYS A 31 4.27 -11.69 -3.28
C LYS A 31 3.10 -11.25 -4.14
N LEU A 32 2.41 -10.17 -3.75
CA LEU A 32 1.30 -9.62 -4.55
C LEU A 32 1.76 -9.16 -5.93
N GLU A 33 2.83 -8.37 -6.01
CA GLU A 33 3.40 -7.93 -7.28
C GLU A 33 3.77 -9.13 -8.16
N ASN A 34 4.38 -10.17 -7.58
CA ASN A 34 4.73 -11.37 -8.31
C ASN A 34 3.50 -12.14 -8.81
N ILE A 35 2.41 -12.21 -8.04
CA ILE A 35 1.15 -12.80 -8.49
C ILE A 35 0.65 -12.06 -9.74
N TYR A 36 0.52 -10.74 -9.68
CA TYR A 36 -0.02 -9.95 -10.80
C TYR A 36 0.90 -9.91 -12.02
N LYS A 37 2.23 -9.90 -11.83
CA LYS A 37 3.20 -9.98 -12.92
C LYS A 37 3.17 -11.32 -13.65
N ASN A 38 2.73 -12.39 -13.00
CA ASN A 38 2.64 -13.74 -13.58
C ASN A 38 1.23 -14.11 -14.04
N VAL A 39 0.24 -13.21 -13.93
CA VAL A 39 -1.09 -13.45 -14.50
C VAL A 39 -0.94 -13.62 -16.02
N PRO A 40 -1.50 -14.69 -16.61
CA PRO A 40 -1.48 -14.89 -18.05
C PRO A 40 -2.07 -13.69 -18.79
N LYS A 41 -1.42 -13.25 -19.87
CA LYS A 41 -1.78 -12.03 -20.62
C LYS A 41 -3.18 -12.06 -21.28
N ASP A 42 -3.79 -13.23 -21.33
CA ASP A 42 -5.14 -13.50 -21.80
C ASP A 42 -6.19 -13.48 -20.67
N THR A 43 -5.77 -13.47 -19.40
CA THR A 43 -6.67 -13.44 -18.23
C THR A 43 -7.10 -12.01 -17.89
N LEU A 44 -6.18 -11.06 -17.90
CA LEU A 44 -6.45 -9.64 -17.63
C LEU A 44 -5.82 -8.78 -18.72
N SER A 45 -6.52 -7.72 -19.13
CA SER A 45 -5.94 -6.72 -20.03
C SER A 45 -4.80 -5.97 -19.32
N GLN A 46 -3.84 -5.46 -20.10
CA GLN A 46 -2.73 -4.67 -19.56
C GLN A 46 -3.23 -3.46 -18.77
N GLU A 47 -4.28 -2.78 -19.25
CA GLU A 47 -4.87 -1.63 -18.56
C GLU A 47 -5.41 -2.00 -17.16
N VAL A 48 -6.03 -3.17 -17.03
CA VAL A 48 -6.50 -3.66 -15.73
C VAL A 48 -5.33 -4.02 -14.81
N LEU A 49 -4.28 -4.66 -15.35
CA LEU A 49 -3.06 -4.95 -14.60
C LEU A 49 -2.39 -3.67 -14.10
N ASP A 50 -2.32 -2.64 -14.93
CA ASP A 50 -1.73 -1.34 -14.57
C ASP A 50 -2.52 -0.67 -13.44
N VAL A 51 -3.85 -0.69 -13.50
CA VAL A 51 -4.72 -0.18 -12.42
C VAL A 51 -4.52 -0.96 -11.13
N ILE A 52 -4.40 -2.30 -11.20
CA ILE A 52 -4.15 -3.13 -10.01
C ILE A 52 -2.78 -2.78 -9.40
N MET A 53 -1.73 -2.68 -10.21
CA MET A 53 -0.39 -2.33 -9.76
C MET A 53 -0.37 -0.94 -9.11
N GLN A 54 -1.04 0.05 -9.69
CA GLN A 54 -1.16 1.38 -9.12
C GLN A 54 -1.89 1.37 -7.76
N ASN A 55 -2.98 0.60 -7.65
CA ASN A 55 -3.68 0.43 -6.37
C ASN A 55 -2.80 -0.24 -5.31
N LEU A 56 -1.92 -1.16 -5.72
CA LEU A 56 -0.94 -1.81 -4.86
C LEU A 56 0.08 -0.81 -4.31
N GLU A 57 0.60 0.07 -5.17
CA GLU A 57 1.51 1.15 -4.76
C GLU A 57 0.83 2.11 -3.79
N ASN A 58 -0.43 2.48 -4.05
CA ASN A 58 -1.21 3.33 -3.15
C ASN A 58 -1.40 2.67 -1.77
N ALA A 59 -1.78 1.39 -1.73
CA ALA A 59 -1.92 0.64 -0.49
C ALA A 59 -0.59 0.56 0.29
N LYS A 60 0.54 0.41 -0.42
CA LYS A 60 1.87 0.46 0.18
C LYS A 60 2.16 1.83 0.82
N GLN A 61 1.81 2.92 0.15
CA GLN A 61 1.94 4.27 0.71
C GLN A 61 1.08 4.45 1.96
N GLU A 62 -0.18 4.00 1.93
CA GLU A 62 -1.06 4.06 3.10
C GLU A 62 -0.48 3.29 4.28
N ILE A 63 0.06 2.10 4.07
CA ILE A 63 0.72 1.30 5.11
C ILE A 63 1.92 2.04 5.71
N ILE A 64 2.77 2.67 4.90
CA ILE A 64 3.96 3.39 5.39
C ILE A 64 3.58 4.57 6.31
N THR A 65 2.37 5.14 6.15
CA THR A 65 1.90 6.19 7.06
C THR A 65 1.48 5.70 8.45
N LEU A 66 1.33 4.38 8.63
CA LEU A 66 1.00 3.77 9.91
C LEU A 66 2.24 3.66 10.82
N PRO A 67 2.05 3.58 12.15
CA PRO A 67 3.11 3.17 13.06
C PRO A 67 3.70 1.79 12.72
N GLU A 68 4.99 1.57 12.96
CA GLU A 68 5.71 0.35 12.54
C GLU A 68 5.09 -0.95 13.07
N ASP A 69 4.55 -0.96 14.30
CA ASP A 69 3.84 -2.11 14.87
C ASP A 69 2.55 -2.42 14.09
N LYS A 70 1.84 -1.39 13.63
CA LYS A 70 0.64 -1.52 12.81
C LYS A 70 0.96 -1.95 11.39
N GLN A 71 2.06 -1.47 10.83
CA GLN A 71 2.59 -1.98 9.55
C GLN A 71 2.82 -3.48 9.62
N LYS A 72 3.58 -3.94 10.64
CA LYS A 72 3.90 -5.35 10.86
C LYS A 72 2.65 -6.21 10.96
N VAL A 73 1.65 -5.78 11.74
CA VAL A 73 0.39 -6.51 11.93
C VAL A 73 -0.41 -6.58 10.62
N ALA A 74 -0.58 -5.45 9.93
CA ALA A 74 -1.36 -5.41 8.69
C ALA A 74 -0.75 -6.32 7.60
N CYS A 75 0.57 -6.25 7.41
CA CYS A 75 1.25 -7.06 6.42
C CYS A 75 1.34 -8.54 6.81
N ALA A 76 1.46 -8.86 8.11
CA ALA A 76 1.39 -10.24 8.57
C ALA A 76 0.01 -10.86 8.31
N GLN A 77 -1.07 -10.11 8.55
CA GLN A 77 -2.42 -10.56 8.23
C GLN A 77 -2.60 -10.80 6.73
N GLY A 78 -2.09 -9.88 5.88
CA GLY A 78 -2.09 -10.06 4.44
C GLY A 78 -1.31 -11.30 3.99
N LEU A 79 -0.16 -11.57 4.60
CA LEU A 79 0.62 -12.79 4.32
C LEU A 79 -0.10 -14.08 4.69
N GLU A 80 -0.80 -14.11 5.82
CA GLU A 80 -1.59 -15.28 6.20
C GLU A 80 -2.71 -15.56 5.19
N LEU A 81 -3.41 -14.52 4.71
CA LEU A 81 -4.41 -14.66 3.65
C LEU A 81 -3.81 -15.20 2.35
N LEU A 82 -2.63 -14.71 1.95
CA LEU A 82 -1.94 -15.22 0.76
C LEU A 82 -1.54 -16.69 0.90
N LYS A 83 -1.12 -17.12 2.09
CA LYS A 83 -0.82 -18.54 2.34
C LYS A 83 -2.05 -19.43 2.22
N GLU A 84 -3.25 -18.93 2.49
CA GLU A 84 -4.48 -19.69 2.29
C GLU A 84 -4.84 -19.85 0.81
N ILE A 85 -4.43 -18.89 -0.03
CA ILE A 85 -4.64 -18.93 -1.48
C ILE A 85 -3.60 -19.84 -2.19
N ASP A 86 -2.37 -19.91 -1.66
CA ASP A 86 -1.28 -20.75 -2.17
C ASP A 86 -1.41 -22.26 -1.79
N LYS A 87 -2.47 -22.68 -1.08
CA LYS A 87 -2.74 -24.09 -0.69
C LYS A 87 -3.52 -24.85 -1.75
#